data_AF-A0A932WBF6-F1
#
_entry.id   AF-A0A932WBF6-F1
#
_cell.length_a   1.000
_cell.length_b   1.000
_cell.length_c   1.000
_cell.angle_alpha   90.00
_cell.angle_beta   90.00
_cell.angle_gamma   90.00
#
_symmetry.space_group_name_H-M   'P 1'
#
loop_
_entity.id
_entity.type
_entity.pdbx_description
1 polymer ?
#
loop_
_entity_poly.entity_id
_entity_poly.type
_entity_poly.pdbx_seq_one_letter_code
_entity_poly.pdbx_strand_id
1 'polypeptide(L)'
;ADFFPTLTPFKDGFFVLSLPGVLERVNTADTVTEWGPNEVWLQTGLDGPRRDALLANLKSQNGITVIDRQALETTYRSDPLIAAGWRGILAMAFGAVVFVTLLGFAIYSYVQAQRRRAQFALLRGMGLSTPGLVGIVALEQTVIIVVGLGLGSWMGYQLTSLLMPFLGLTEEGTKVLPPYAASINWPAIIATYAVIAGVYLVTTLALAGFFARFAIQRALRFGEM
;
A
#
# COMPACT_ATOMS: atom_id res chain seq x y z
N ALA A 1 27.40 6.15 -3.76
CA ALA A 1 26.80 6.40 -2.43
C ALA A 1 26.15 7.76 -2.55
N ASP A 2 24.92 7.78 -3.03
CA ASP A 2 24.40 8.96 -3.74
C ASP A 2 23.75 9.98 -2.79
N PHE A 3 23.68 9.63 -1.50
CA PHE A 3 23.22 10.48 -0.42
C PHE A 3 24.22 10.38 0.73
N PHE A 4 24.71 11.54 1.20
CA PHE A 4 25.52 11.66 2.41
C PHE A 4 24.68 12.39 3.47
N PRO A 5 24.77 12.02 4.76
CA PRO A 5 24.04 12.70 5.83
C PRO A 5 24.23 14.22 5.77
N THR A 6 23.16 14.98 6.02
CA THR A 6 23.09 16.47 6.00
C THR A 6 23.43 17.17 4.67
N LEU A 7 23.85 16.45 3.63
CA LEU A 7 24.19 17.04 2.33
C LEU A 7 23.08 16.90 1.29
N THR A 8 22.80 17.99 0.57
CA THR A 8 21.83 18.00 -0.54
C THR A 8 22.57 17.90 -1.88
N PRO A 9 22.54 16.75 -2.57
CA PRO A 9 23.38 16.51 -3.76
C PRO A 9 23.01 17.37 -4.98
N PHE A 10 21.88 18.06 -4.94
CA PHE A 10 21.35 18.85 -6.05
C PHE A 10 21.62 20.35 -5.96
N LYS A 11 22.09 20.85 -4.81
CA LYS A 11 22.45 22.27 -4.65
C LYS A 11 23.96 22.49 -4.78
N ASP A 12 24.77 21.66 -4.12
CA ASP A 12 26.21 21.89 -4.02
C ASP A 12 26.99 20.60 -4.29
N GLY A 13 28.05 20.69 -5.11
CA GLY A 13 29.01 19.61 -5.26
C GLY A 13 29.77 19.42 -3.94
N PHE A 14 29.98 18.17 -3.51
CA PHE A 14 30.68 17.87 -2.27
C PHE A 14 31.93 17.02 -2.51
N PHE A 15 32.92 17.19 -1.63
CA PHE A 15 34.12 16.38 -1.59
C PHE A 15 34.22 15.68 -0.25
N VAL A 16 34.56 14.39 -0.27
CA VAL A 16 34.86 13.63 0.95
C VAL A 16 36.38 13.61 1.09
N LEU A 17 36.87 14.29 2.13
CA LEU A 17 38.30 14.45 2.41
C LEU A 17 38.62 13.90 3.80
N SER A 18 39.89 13.53 4.02
CA SER A 18 40.36 13.15 5.35
C SER A 18 40.36 14.37 6.28
N LEU A 19 39.57 14.33 7.35
CA LEU A 19 39.48 15.40 8.33
C LEU A 19 40.85 15.81 8.91
N PRO A 20 41.75 14.89 9.35
CA PRO A 20 43.03 15.30 9.91
C PRO A 20 43.89 16.09 8.93
N GLY A 21 43.96 15.67 7.67
CA GLY A 21 44.77 16.34 6.65
C GLY A 21 44.23 17.72 6.25
N VAL A 22 42.91 17.91 6.29
CA VAL A 22 42.30 19.23 6.03
C VAL A 22 42.56 20.17 7.20
N LEU A 23 42.33 19.71 8.44
CA LEU A 23 42.54 20.52 9.63
C LEU A 23 44.01 20.93 9.79
N GLU A 24 44.95 20.01 9.56
CA GLU A 24 46.38 20.32 9.59
C GLU A 24 46.74 21.42 8.58
N ARG A 25 46.23 21.31 7.35
CA ARG A 25 46.51 22.29 6.29
C ARG A 25 45.88 23.65 6.57
N VAL A 26 44.65 23.69 7.07
CA VAL A 26 43.94 24.93 7.37
C VAL A 26 44.55 25.63 8.58
N ASN A 27 44.83 24.90 9.66
CA ASN A 27 45.44 25.46 10.87
C ASN A 27 46.91 25.86 10.69
N THR A 28 47.60 25.32 9.67
CA THR A 28 48.94 25.81 9.30
C THR A 28 48.88 27.11 8.49
N ALA A 29 47.82 27.31 7.72
CA ALA A 29 47.63 28.49 6.87
C ALA A 29 47.03 29.69 7.61
N ASP A 30 46.20 29.41 8.62
CA ASP A 30 45.54 30.42 9.45
C ASP A 30 46.06 30.33 10.90
N THR A 31 46.96 31.25 11.27
CA THR A 31 47.58 31.28 12.60
C THR A 31 46.73 31.97 13.68
N VAL A 32 45.57 32.52 13.32
CA VAL A 32 44.75 33.35 14.22
C VAL A 32 43.59 32.58 14.85
N THR A 33 43.07 31.56 14.16
CA THR A 33 41.90 30.79 14.62
C THR A 33 42.18 29.30 14.51
N GLU A 34 41.96 28.55 15.58
CA GLU A 34 41.99 27.08 15.54
C GLU A 34 40.66 26.57 14.99
N TRP A 35 40.69 25.98 13.80
CA TRP A 35 39.51 25.38 13.18
C TRP A 35 39.32 23.96 13.72
N GLY A 36 38.13 23.69 14.26
CA GLY A 36 37.72 22.38 14.75
C GLY A 36 36.55 21.79 13.97
N PRO A 37 36.18 20.52 14.22
CA PRO A 37 35.01 19.89 13.60
C PRO A 37 33.72 20.64 13.97
N ASN A 38 32.86 20.87 12.98
CA ASN A 38 31.57 21.55 13.16
C ASN A 38 30.43 20.58 13.53
N GLU A 39 30.48 19.34 13.05
CA GLU A 39 29.47 18.31 13.29
C GLU A 39 30.13 16.97 13.65
N VAL A 40 29.50 16.23 14.56
CA VAL A 40 29.96 14.90 14.97
C VAL A 40 28.77 13.95 15.01
N TRP A 41 28.87 12.85 14.25
CA TRP A 41 27.91 11.75 14.32
C TRP A 41 28.36 10.74 15.36
N LEU A 42 27.56 10.57 16.41
CA LEU A 42 27.80 9.64 17.51
C LEU A 42 26.79 8.49 17.45
N GLN A 43 27.31 7.27 17.33
CA GLN A 43 26.51 6.06 17.53
C GLN A 43 26.82 5.49 18.91
N THR A 44 25.79 5.34 19.74
CA THR A 44 25.91 4.74 21.07
C THR A 44 25.14 3.42 21.12
N GLY A 45 25.69 2.43 21.81
CA GLY A 45 24.98 1.19 22.16
C GLY A 45 24.27 1.27 23.52
N LEU A 46 23.99 2.49 23.99
CA LEU A 46 23.40 2.76 25.29
C LEU A 46 21.89 2.93 25.13
N ASP A 47 21.13 2.26 26.00
CA ASP A 47 19.67 2.33 26.02
C ASP A 47 19.14 2.82 27.39
N GLY A 48 17.94 3.40 27.38
CA GLY A 48 17.21 3.81 28.58
C GLY A 48 17.94 4.89 29.41
N PRO A 49 17.94 4.79 30.76
CA PRO A 49 18.39 5.88 31.63
C PRO A 49 19.83 6.35 31.40
N ARG A 50 20.72 5.46 30.95
CA ARG A 50 22.13 5.83 30.66
C ARG A 50 22.26 6.70 29.42
N ARG A 51 21.42 6.45 28.42
CA ARG A 51 21.33 7.27 27.21
C ARG A 51 20.75 8.64 27.54
N ASP A 52 19.70 8.68 28.34
CA ASP A 52 19.05 9.93 28.75
C ASP A 52 20.00 10.82 29.55
N ALA A 53 20.78 10.23 30.45
CA ALA A 53 21.83 10.93 31.19
C ALA A 53 22.93 11.48 30.25
N LEU A 54 23.37 10.71 29.25
CA LEU A 54 24.32 11.18 28.25
C LEU A 54 23.76 12.36 27.46
N LEU A 55 22.52 12.26 26.98
CA LEU A 55 21.86 13.31 26.21
C LEU A 55 21.67 14.58 27.04
N ALA A 56 21.32 14.45 28.32
CA ALA A 56 21.20 15.59 29.23
C ALA A 56 22.55 16.30 29.44
N ASN A 57 23.63 15.53 29.61
CA ASN A 57 24.99 16.06 29.75
C ASN A 57 25.50 16.74 28.47
N LEU A 58 25.11 16.24 27.29
CA LEU A 58 25.50 16.87 26.02
C LEU A 58 24.70 18.14 25.76
N LYS A 59 23.39 18.14 26.09
CA LYS A 59 22.51 19.31 25.93
C LYS A 59 22.80 20.43 26.93
N SER A 60 23.44 20.14 28.07
CA SER A 60 23.82 21.14 29.06
C SER A 60 25.11 21.89 28.70
N GLN A 61 25.86 21.45 27.69
CA GLN A 61 27.03 22.16 27.22
C GLN A 61 26.64 23.34 26.32
N ASN A 62 27.13 24.52 26.66
CA ASN A 62 26.88 25.72 25.86
C ASN A 62 27.57 25.60 24.50
N GLY A 63 26.86 25.96 23.43
CA GLY A 63 27.38 25.96 22.06
C GLY A 63 27.23 24.65 21.28
N ILE A 64 26.65 23.59 21.89
CA ILE A 64 26.42 22.31 21.22
C ILE A 64 24.93 22.12 20.93
N THR A 65 24.56 21.90 19.67
CA THR A 65 23.21 21.50 19.28
C THR A 65 23.14 19.98 19.19
N VAL A 66 22.37 19.36 20.08
CA VAL A 66 22.21 17.89 20.10
C VAL A 66 20.93 17.50 19.38
N ILE A 67 21.08 16.86 18.22
CA ILE A 67 19.97 16.30 17.44
C ILE A 67 19.88 14.79 17.74
N ASP A 68 18.83 14.38 18.45
CA ASP A 68 18.56 12.95 18.70
C ASP A 68 17.70 12.37 17.57
N ARG A 69 18.32 11.50 16.75
CA ARG A 69 17.62 10.76 15.69
C ARG A 69 16.49 9.90 16.22
N GLN A 70 16.66 9.21 17.36
CA GLN A 70 15.59 8.33 17.87
C GLN A 70 14.40 9.14 18.39
N ALA A 71 14.65 10.29 19.03
CA ALA A 71 13.57 11.18 19.49
C ALA A 71 12.81 11.81 18.31
N LEU A 72 13.50 12.16 17.23
CA LEU A 72 12.86 12.61 15.99
C LEU A 72 12.05 11.49 15.35
N GLU A 73 12.60 10.28 15.24
CA GLU A 73 11.87 9.13 14.68
C GLU A 73 10.63 8.79 15.49
N THR A 74 10.69 8.85 16.83
CA THR A 74 9.51 8.63 17.67
C THR A 74 8.50 9.73 17.45
N THR A 75 8.90 11.00 17.44
CA THR A 75 8.00 12.15 17.23
C THR A 75 7.29 12.08 15.86
N TYR A 76 8.02 11.78 14.78
CA TYR A 76 7.43 11.63 13.44
C TYR A 76 6.59 10.35 13.29
N ARG A 77 6.89 9.28 14.02
CA ARG A 77 6.05 8.07 14.07
C ARG A 77 4.82 8.25 14.95
N SER A 78 4.93 9.06 15.99
CA SER A 78 3.92 9.24 17.03
C SER A 78 2.98 10.38 16.74
N ASP A 79 3.00 10.99 15.55
CA ASP A 79 1.98 11.95 15.13
C ASP A 79 0.79 11.18 14.54
N PRO A 80 -0.12 10.65 15.38
CA PRO A 80 -1.09 9.66 14.97
C PRO A 80 -2.25 10.37 14.28
N LEU A 81 -2.41 11.68 14.46
CA LEU A 81 -3.51 12.47 13.91
C LEU A 81 -3.37 12.60 12.39
N ILE A 82 -2.16 12.92 11.93
CA ILE A 82 -1.86 13.07 10.50
C ILE A 82 -1.69 11.68 9.86
N ALA A 83 -0.98 10.76 10.52
CA ALA A 83 -0.72 9.42 9.99
C ALA A 83 -1.96 8.50 9.99
N ALA A 84 -2.83 8.57 11.01
CA ALA A 84 -4.06 7.78 11.05
C ALA A 84 -5.19 8.42 10.23
N GLY A 85 -5.22 9.75 10.12
CA GLY A 85 -6.22 10.47 9.32
C GLY A 85 -6.21 10.03 7.85
N TRP A 86 -5.04 10.09 7.20
CA TRP A 86 -4.93 9.74 5.78
C TRP A 86 -5.18 8.25 5.52
N ARG A 87 -4.64 7.37 6.38
CA ARG A 87 -4.86 5.92 6.28
C ARG A 87 -6.33 5.56 6.49
N GLY A 88 -7.00 6.18 7.45
CA GLY A 88 -8.42 5.95 7.73
C GLY A 88 -9.32 6.40 6.58
N ILE A 89 -9.10 7.60 6.04
CA ILE A 89 -9.86 8.12 4.89
C ILE A 89 -9.66 7.25 3.66
N LEU A 90 -8.42 6.87 3.34
CA LEU A 90 -8.13 5.97 2.23
C LEU A 90 -8.80 4.60 2.40
N ALA A 91 -8.76 4.03 3.61
CA ALA A 91 -9.41 2.75 3.89
C ALA A 91 -10.94 2.83 3.73
N MET A 92 -11.56 3.93 4.18
CA MET A 92 -12.99 4.15 3.99
C MET A 92 -13.36 4.36 2.52
N ALA A 93 -12.61 5.19 1.79
CA ALA A 93 -12.82 5.42 0.36
C ALA A 93 -12.68 4.12 -0.44
N PHE A 94 -11.63 3.35 -0.14
CA PHE A 94 -11.42 2.03 -0.73
C PHE A 94 -12.58 1.08 -0.42
N GLY A 95 -12.99 1.00 0.85
CA GLY A 95 -14.12 0.19 1.29
C GLY A 95 -15.44 0.56 0.59
N ALA A 96 -15.70 1.86 0.40
CA ALA A 96 -16.87 2.34 -0.32
C ALA A 96 -16.84 1.92 -1.81
N VAL A 97 -15.69 2.08 -2.49
CA VAL A 97 -15.53 1.65 -3.89
C VAL A 97 -15.72 0.14 -4.02
N VAL A 98 -15.13 -0.65 -3.12
CA VAL A 98 -15.35 -2.10 -3.09
C VAL A 98 -16.83 -2.39 -2.89
N PHE A 99 -17.48 -1.80 -1.90
CA PHE A 99 -18.90 -2.03 -1.62
C PHE A 99 -19.80 -1.75 -2.82
N VAL A 100 -19.63 -0.60 -3.48
CA VAL A 100 -20.40 -0.24 -4.68
C VAL A 100 -20.12 -1.21 -5.83
N THR A 101 -18.86 -1.61 -6.02
CA THR A 101 -18.46 -2.59 -7.04
C THR A 101 -19.13 -3.93 -6.81
N LEU A 102 -19.14 -4.41 -5.56
CA LEU A 102 -19.78 -5.67 -5.19
C LEU A 102 -21.29 -5.64 -5.44
N LEU A 103 -21.95 -4.53 -5.09
CA LEU A 103 -23.38 -4.36 -5.31
C LEU A 103 -23.73 -4.34 -6.80
N GLY A 104 -22.99 -3.55 -7.59
CA GLY A 104 -23.18 -3.48 -9.04
C GLY A 104 -22.96 -4.84 -9.71
N PHE A 105 -21.92 -5.56 -9.27
CA PHE A 105 -21.62 -6.89 -9.74
C PHE A 105 -22.70 -7.93 -9.35
N ALA A 106 -23.27 -7.86 -8.14
CA ALA A 106 -24.38 -8.71 -7.73
C ALA A 106 -25.64 -8.49 -8.58
N ILE A 107 -25.99 -7.22 -8.84
CA ILE A 107 -27.11 -6.84 -9.70
C ILE A 107 -26.87 -7.34 -11.14
N TYR A 108 -25.69 -7.08 -11.68
CA TYR A 108 -25.30 -7.55 -13.02
C TYR A 108 -25.44 -9.07 -13.14
N SER A 109 -24.88 -9.80 -12.17
CA SER A 109 -24.92 -11.27 -12.13
C SER A 109 -26.35 -11.79 -12.06
N TYR A 110 -27.22 -11.16 -11.27
CA TYR A 110 -28.63 -11.51 -11.18
C TYR A 110 -29.37 -11.30 -12.51
N VAL A 111 -29.19 -10.14 -13.16
CA VAL A 111 -29.82 -9.84 -14.45
C VAL A 111 -29.33 -10.79 -15.55
N GLN A 112 -28.03 -11.08 -15.58
CA GLN A 112 -27.47 -12.05 -16.54
C GLN A 112 -28.03 -13.45 -16.33
N ALA A 113 -28.09 -13.90 -15.08
CA ALA A 113 -28.68 -15.19 -14.76
C ALA A 113 -30.14 -15.28 -15.22
N GLN A 114 -30.93 -14.22 -15.06
CA GLN A 114 -32.32 -14.19 -15.54
C GLN A 114 -32.42 -14.29 -17.06
N ARG A 115 -31.54 -13.63 -17.82
CA ARG A 115 -31.49 -13.72 -19.29
C ARG A 115 -31.07 -15.10 -19.78
N ARG A 116 -30.15 -15.76 -19.08
CA ARG A 116 -29.62 -17.08 -19.45
C ARG A 116 -30.53 -18.26 -19.06
N ARG A 117 -31.66 -18.03 -18.36
CA ARG A 117 -32.64 -19.07 -17.98
C ARG A 117 -33.09 -19.95 -19.15
N ALA A 118 -33.37 -19.35 -20.30
CA ALA A 118 -33.82 -20.08 -21.49
C ALA A 118 -32.73 -21.00 -22.05
N GLN A 119 -31.48 -20.53 -22.09
CA GLN A 119 -30.33 -21.31 -22.55
C GLN A 119 -30.06 -22.51 -21.63
N PHE A 120 -30.19 -22.31 -20.32
CA PHE A 120 -30.01 -23.38 -19.34
C PHE A 120 -31.15 -24.41 -19.36
N ALA A 121 -32.38 -23.99 -19.66
CA ALA A 121 -33.50 -24.92 -19.88
C ALA A 121 -33.25 -25.83 -21.09
N LEU A 122 -32.71 -25.28 -22.19
CA LEU A 122 -32.35 -26.05 -23.39
C LEU A 122 -31.21 -27.04 -23.11
N LEU A 123 -30.14 -26.59 -22.46
CA LEU A 123 -29.00 -27.45 -22.12
C LEU A 123 -29.39 -28.59 -21.17
N ARG A 124 -30.28 -28.32 -20.22
CA ARG A 124 -30.85 -29.36 -19.35
C ARG A 124 -31.72 -30.35 -20.12
N GLY A 125 -32.47 -29.88 -21.13
CA GLY A 125 -33.20 -30.73 -22.06
C GLY A 125 -32.29 -31.66 -22.89
N MET A 126 -31.04 -31.26 -23.11
CA MET A 126 -30.00 -32.08 -23.75
C MET A 126 -29.25 -33.01 -22.78
N GLY A 127 -29.66 -33.09 -21.51
CA GLY A 127 -29.09 -34.03 -20.53
C GLY A 127 -27.91 -33.49 -19.71
N LEU A 128 -27.61 -32.19 -19.76
CA LEU A 128 -26.57 -31.63 -18.88
C LEU A 128 -26.98 -31.68 -17.41
N SER A 129 -26.07 -32.22 -16.59
CA SER A 129 -26.22 -32.26 -15.14
C SER A 129 -26.03 -30.87 -14.52
N THR A 130 -26.78 -30.57 -13.45
CA THR A 130 -26.69 -29.32 -12.67
C THR A 130 -25.24 -28.91 -12.31
N PRO A 131 -24.33 -29.82 -11.89
CA PRO A 131 -22.94 -29.44 -11.62
C PRO A 131 -22.13 -29.01 -12.85
N GLY A 132 -22.42 -29.53 -14.05
CA GLY A 132 -21.75 -29.09 -15.29
C GLY A 132 -22.11 -27.65 -15.65
N LEU A 133 -23.36 -27.25 -15.40
CA LEU A 133 -23.83 -25.89 -15.56
C LEU A 133 -23.08 -24.91 -14.63
N VAL A 134 -22.87 -25.32 -13.38
CA VAL A 134 -22.12 -24.55 -12.38
C VAL A 134 -20.66 -24.41 -12.78
N GLY A 135 -20.04 -25.47 -13.31
CA GLY A 135 -18.66 -25.44 -13.80
C GLY A 135 -18.44 -24.40 -14.92
N ILE A 136 -19.38 -24.31 -15.88
CA ILE A 136 -19.31 -23.33 -16.97
C ILE A 136 -19.41 -21.90 -16.42
N VAL A 137 -20.39 -21.65 -15.55
CA VAL A 137 -20.56 -20.32 -14.94
C VAL A 137 -19.34 -19.95 -14.11
N ALA A 138 -18.81 -20.89 -13.32
CA ALA A 138 -17.60 -20.68 -12.52
C ALA A 138 -16.38 -20.36 -13.39
N LEU A 139 -16.25 -20.97 -14.58
CA LEU A 139 -15.16 -20.70 -15.51
C LEU A 139 -15.29 -19.31 -16.14
N GLU A 140 -16.49 -18.93 -16.62
CA GLU A 140 -16.78 -17.57 -17.14
C GLU A 140 -16.43 -16.51 -16.08
N GLN A 141 -16.88 -16.75 -14.86
CA GLN A 141 -16.56 -15.95 -13.69
C GLN A 141 -15.06 -15.84 -13.43
N THR A 142 -14.35 -16.97 -13.41
CA THR A 142 -12.91 -16.99 -13.12
C THR A 142 -12.14 -16.13 -14.13
N VAL A 143 -12.50 -16.21 -15.42
CA VAL A 143 -11.88 -15.39 -16.47
C VAL A 143 -12.11 -13.90 -16.20
N ILE A 144 -13.33 -13.49 -15.87
CA ILE A 144 -13.67 -12.09 -15.58
C ILE A 144 -12.88 -11.58 -14.36
N ILE A 145 -12.75 -12.38 -13.28
CA ILE A 145 -11.95 -11.99 -12.10
C ILE A 145 -10.49 -11.81 -12.48
N VAL A 146 -9.89 -12.79 -13.15
CA VAL A 146 -8.46 -12.78 -13.46
C VAL A 146 -8.13 -11.56 -14.33
N VAL A 147 -8.95 -11.30 -15.34
CA VAL A 147 -8.80 -10.12 -16.21
C VAL A 147 -9.03 -8.84 -15.42
N GLY A 148 -10.09 -8.76 -14.61
CA GLY A 148 -10.43 -7.58 -13.81
C GLY A 148 -9.36 -7.22 -12.77
N LEU A 149 -8.89 -8.21 -12.02
CA LEU A 149 -7.79 -8.04 -11.05
C LEU A 149 -6.48 -7.69 -11.77
N GLY A 150 -6.18 -8.34 -12.90
CA GLY A 150 -4.98 -8.04 -13.69
C GLY A 150 -4.96 -6.59 -14.20
N LEU A 151 -6.04 -6.16 -14.85
CA LEU A 151 -6.17 -4.79 -15.35
C LEU A 151 -6.23 -3.76 -14.22
N GLY A 152 -6.97 -4.04 -13.14
CA GLY A 152 -7.04 -3.14 -11.98
C GLY A 152 -5.68 -2.96 -11.31
N SER A 153 -4.90 -4.04 -11.17
CA SER A 153 -3.56 -3.99 -10.57
C SER A 153 -2.57 -3.25 -11.47
N TRP A 154 -2.64 -3.48 -12.78
CA TRP A 154 -1.86 -2.71 -13.76
C TRP A 154 -2.19 -1.22 -13.63
N MET A 155 -3.46 -0.83 -13.73
CA MET A 155 -3.86 0.57 -13.64
C MET A 155 -3.46 1.21 -12.31
N GLY A 156 -3.62 0.50 -11.19
CA GLY A 156 -3.20 0.96 -9.87
C GLY A 156 -1.68 1.18 -9.78
N TYR A 157 -0.89 0.27 -10.36
CA TYR A 157 0.56 0.42 -10.44
C TYR A 157 0.97 1.65 -11.25
N GLN A 158 0.37 1.85 -12.43
CA GLN A 158 0.66 3.00 -13.27
C GLN A 158 0.28 4.31 -12.57
N LEU A 159 -0.92 4.37 -11.97
CA LEU A 159 -1.36 5.55 -11.24
C LEU A 159 -0.40 5.86 -10.06
N THR A 160 0.03 4.84 -9.33
CA THR A 160 1.01 5.00 -8.25
C THR A 160 2.34 5.54 -8.77
N SER A 161 2.85 4.98 -9.88
CA SER A 161 4.09 5.44 -10.51
C SER A 161 4.00 6.88 -11.01
N LEU A 162 2.83 7.30 -11.51
CA LEU A 162 2.60 8.68 -11.94
C LEU A 162 2.51 9.65 -10.77
N LEU A 163 1.88 9.25 -9.66
CA LEU A 163 1.66 10.11 -8.49
C LEU A 163 2.89 10.22 -7.57
N MET A 164 3.73 9.18 -7.51
CA MET A 164 4.87 9.12 -6.58
C MET A 164 5.83 10.33 -6.65
N PRO A 165 6.18 10.86 -7.84
CA PRO A 165 7.00 12.07 -7.94
C PRO A 165 6.34 13.31 -7.34
N PHE A 166 5.01 13.44 -7.47
CA PHE A 166 4.27 14.60 -6.95
C PHE A 166 4.14 14.59 -5.44
N LEU A 167 4.08 13.41 -4.82
CA LEU A 167 4.14 13.26 -3.37
C LEU A 167 5.52 13.63 -2.79
N GLY A 168 6.55 13.65 -3.65
CA GLY A 168 7.93 14.00 -3.33
C GLY A 168 8.26 15.50 -3.31
N LEU A 169 7.29 16.36 -3.58
CA LEU A 169 7.47 17.80 -3.70
C LEU A 169 6.91 18.50 -2.46
N THR A 170 7.68 19.40 -1.86
CA THR A 170 7.17 20.35 -0.87
C THR A 170 6.24 21.38 -1.53
N GLU A 171 5.50 22.15 -0.73
CA GLU A 171 4.65 23.25 -1.23
C GLU A 171 5.42 24.30 -2.07
N GLU A 172 6.75 24.34 -1.93
CA GLU A 172 7.66 25.20 -2.68
C GLU A 172 8.28 24.52 -3.93
N GLY A 173 7.86 23.30 -4.28
CA GLY A 173 8.36 22.57 -5.45
C GLY A 173 9.77 21.99 -5.31
N THR A 174 10.30 21.93 -4.08
CA THR A 174 11.62 21.33 -3.82
C THR A 174 11.49 19.84 -3.50
N LYS A 175 12.43 19.04 -4.01
CA LYS A 175 12.43 17.58 -3.82
C LYS A 175 12.75 17.23 -2.36
N VAL A 176 11.83 16.52 -1.70
CA VAL A 176 12.04 16.03 -0.33
C VAL A 176 13.13 14.96 -0.34
N LEU A 177 14.11 15.12 0.56
CA LEU A 177 15.20 14.18 0.78
C LEU A 177 15.06 13.58 2.19
N PRO A 178 15.31 12.27 2.38
CA PRO A 178 15.56 11.24 1.37
C PRO A 178 14.30 10.91 0.55
N PRO A 179 14.45 10.37 -0.69
CA PRO A 179 13.31 10.09 -1.55
C PRO A 179 12.34 9.09 -0.91
N TYR A 180 11.04 9.29 -1.13
CA TYR A 180 10.00 8.37 -0.66
C TYR A 180 10.24 6.96 -1.20
N ALA A 181 10.45 6.02 -0.29
CA ALA A 181 10.46 4.61 -0.62
C ALA A 181 9.03 4.07 -0.52
N ALA A 182 8.50 3.52 -1.61
CA ALA A 182 7.20 2.85 -1.61
C ALA A 182 7.26 1.60 -0.73
N SER A 183 6.66 1.67 0.46
CA SER A 183 6.47 0.53 1.34
C SER A 183 5.12 -0.13 1.04
N ILE A 184 5.14 -1.23 0.28
CA ILE A 184 3.93 -1.98 -0.06
C ILE A 184 3.52 -2.87 1.11
N ASN A 185 2.30 -2.67 1.63
CA ASN A 185 1.71 -3.54 2.64
C ASN A 185 1.04 -4.75 1.99
N TRP A 186 1.81 -5.83 1.79
CA TRP A 186 1.33 -7.09 1.22
C TRP A 186 0.10 -7.68 1.94
N PRO A 187 0.06 -7.74 3.29
CA PRO A 187 -1.15 -8.20 4.01
C PRO A 187 -2.43 -7.47 3.59
N ALA A 188 -2.38 -6.14 3.43
CA ALA A 188 -3.55 -5.36 3.05
C ALA A 188 -4.01 -5.67 1.61
N ILE A 189 -3.07 -5.87 0.68
CA ILE A 189 -3.37 -6.26 -0.71
C ILE A 189 -3.98 -7.66 -0.76
N ILE A 190 -3.39 -8.62 -0.05
CA ILE A 190 -3.89 -10.00 0.00
C ILE A 190 -5.30 -10.03 0.60
N ALA A 191 -5.54 -9.32 1.71
CA ALA A 191 -6.85 -9.23 2.33
C ALA A 191 -7.90 -8.65 1.36
N THR A 192 -7.52 -7.60 0.62
CA THR A 192 -8.37 -6.98 -0.40
C THR A 192 -8.75 -7.97 -1.50
N TYR A 193 -7.77 -8.68 -2.09
CA TYR A 193 -8.04 -9.69 -3.11
C TYR A 193 -8.87 -10.85 -2.57
N ALA A 194 -8.65 -11.25 -1.31
CA ALA A 194 -9.44 -12.29 -0.66
C ALA A 194 -10.91 -11.88 -0.50
N VAL A 195 -11.19 -10.62 -0.13
CA VAL A 195 -12.57 -10.09 -0.03
C VAL A 195 -13.24 -10.10 -1.41
N ILE A 196 -12.55 -9.62 -2.45
CA ILE A 196 -13.07 -9.61 -3.82
C ILE A 196 -13.38 -11.04 -4.28
N ALA A 197 -12.42 -11.96 -4.13
CA ALA A 197 -12.60 -13.37 -4.49
C ALA A 197 -13.75 -14.03 -3.70
N GLY A 198 -13.85 -13.75 -2.40
CA GLY A 198 -14.90 -14.29 -1.53
C GLY A 198 -16.30 -13.88 -1.98
N VAL A 199 -16.53 -12.60 -2.28
CA VAL A 199 -17.84 -12.13 -2.74
C VAL A 199 -18.21 -12.75 -4.08
N TYR A 200 -17.21 -12.95 -4.92
CA TYR A 200 -17.39 -13.59 -6.21
C TYR A 200 -17.75 -15.08 -6.11
N LEU A 201 -17.13 -15.81 -5.17
CA LEU A 201 -17.53 -17.18 -4.85
C LEU A 201 -18.96 -17.23 -4.31
N VAL A 202 -19.31 -16.32 -3.40
CA VAL A 202 -20.67 -16.24 -2.82
C VAL A 202 -21.72 -15.99 -3.90
N THR A 203 -21.49 -15.06 -4.81
CA THR A 203 -22.43 -14.79 -5.92
C THR A 203 -22.57 -15.98 -6.87
N THR A 204 -21.47 -16.65 -7.22
CA THR A 204 -21.48 -17.85 -8.06
C THR A 204 -22.29 -18.99 -7.40
N LEU A 205 -22.07 -19.24 -6.11
CA LEU A 205 -22.81 -20.23 -5.33
C LEU A 205 -24.28 -19.85 -5.14
N ALA A 206 -24.58 -18.58 -4.91
CA ALA A 206 -25.95 -18.08 -4.77
C ALA A 206 -26.74 -18.30 -6.06
N LEU A 207 -26.13 -18.03 -7.23
CA LEU A 207 -26.72 -18.35 -8.53
C LEU A 207 -26.96 -19.85 -8.66
N ALA A 208 -25.94 -20.68 -8.40
CA ALA A 208 -26.06 -22.13 -8.48
C ALA A 208 -27.22 -22.68 -7.60
N GLY A 209 -27.30 -22.22 -6.35
CA GLY A 209 -28.35 -22.62 -5.41
C GLY A 209 -29.75 -22.15 -5.82
N PHE A 210 -29.85 -20.93 -6.36
CA PHE A 210 -31.11 -20.40 -6.90
C PHE A 210 -31.63 -21.32 -8.01
N PHE A 211 -30.79 -21.66 -9.00
CA PHE A 211 -31.19 -22.55 -10.11
C PHE A 211 -31.54 -23.97 -9.67
N ALA A 212 -30.82 -24.54 -8.70
CA ALA A 212 -31.14 -25.85 -8.16
C ALA A 212 -32.55 -25.90 -7.52
N ARG A 213 -32.96 -24.82 -6.82
CA ARG A 213 -34.28 -24.74 -6.16
C ARG A 213 -35.46 -24.63 -7.13
N PHE A 214 -35.34 -23.88 -8.23
CA PHE A 214 -36.45 -23.76 -9.20
C PHE A 214 -36.73 -25.05 -9.98
N ALA A 215 -35.74 -25.92 -10.12
CA ALA A 215 -35.92 -27.20 -10.81
C ALA A 215 -36.78 -28.21 -10.03
N ILE A 216 -36.75 -28.15 -8.70
CA ILE A 216 -37.46 -29.11 -7.83
C ILE A 216 -38.97 -28.86 -7.87
N GLN A 217 -39.41 -27.61 -8.01
CA GLN A 217 -40.83 -27.25 -7.99
C GLN A 217 -41.61 -27.61 -9.27
N ARG A 218 -40.93 -27.88 -10.40
CA ARG A 218 -41.58 -28.27 -11.66
C ARG A 218 -41.69 -29.78 -11.90
N ALA A 219 -40.86 -30.59 -11.25
CA ALA A 219 -40.89 -32.04 -11.42
C ALA A 219 -42.17 -32.69 -10.85
N LEU A 220 -42.83 -32.06 -9.87
CA LEU A 220 -44.05 -32.57 -9.25
C LEU A 220 -45.33 -32.38 -10.10
N ARG A 221 -45.29 -31.55 -11.15
CA ARG A 221 -46.49 -31.19 -11.93
C ARG A 221 -46.61 -31.87 -13.30
N PHE A 222 -45.66 -32.75 -13.63
CA PHE A 222 -45.65 -33.57 -14.85
C PHE A 222 -46.03 -35.04 -14.59
N GLY A 223 -46.36 -35.42 -13.35
CA GLY A 223 -46.85 -36.76 -13.01
C GLY A 223 -48.38 -36.91 -13.05
N GLU A 224 -49.13 -35.86 -13.42
CA GLU A 224 -50.60 -35.85 -13.45
C GLU A 224 -51.19 -35.63 -14.87
N MET A 225 -50.40 -35.82 -15.93
CA MET A 225 -50.92 -35.82 -17.30
C MET A 225 -50.51 -37.07 -18.06
#